data_AF-A0A519ZI78-F1
#
_entry.id   AF-A0A519ZI78-F1
#
_cell.length_a   1.000
_cell.length_b   1.000
_cell.length_c   1.000
_cell.angle_alpha   90.00
_cell.angle_beta   90.00
_cell.angle_gamma   90.00
#
_symmetry.space_group_name_H-M   'P 1'
#
loop_
_entity.id
_entity.type
_entity.pdbx_description
1 polymer ?
#
loop_
_entity_poly.entity_id
_entity_poly.type
_entity_poly.pdbx_seq_one_letter_code
_entity_poly.pdbx_strand_id
1 'polypeptide(L)'
;MVFQSHYSPTLCCYAVQYRRALVRQQSRPERRMRRLRQRTIEPVFGSLLQHHGLRCVNTRGQSSAHKTMLLTAIAFNLKKLLKHSKQTLRLVIAPPRPPLGGQFLSCWRQLYRRQYPPVASRCLGRQRRQPRLSLAPGAAPTARPCRCRAGA
;
A
#
# COMPACT_ATOMS: atom_id res chain seq x y z
N MET A 1 6.86 -21.89 39.21
CA MET A 1 5.74 -22.84 39.33
C MET A 1 5.18 -23.11 37.94
N VAL A 2 5.69 -24.16 37.28
CA VAL A 2 5.13 -24.63 36.00
C VAL A 2 4.08 -25.66 36.37
N PHE A 3 2.79 -25.33 36.20
CA PHE A 3 1.74 -26.34 36.18
C PHE A 3 2.03 -27.25 34.98
N GLN A 4 2.78 -28.33 35.21
CA GLN A 4 2.88 -29.45 34.29
C GLN A 4 1.52 -30.14 34.28
N SER A 5 0.59 -29.58 33.50
CA SER A 5 -0.61 -30.31 33.13
C SER A 5 -0.17 -31.46 32.23
N HIS A 6 -0.09 -32.66 32.81
CA HIS A 6 0.00 -33.93 32.08
C HIS A 6 -1.33 -34.17 31.34
N TYR A 7 -1.67 -33.32 30.37
CA TYR A 7 -2.70 -33.63 29.40
C TYR A 7 -2.08 -34.57 28.38
N SER A 8 -2.39 -35.87 28.48
CA SER A 8 -1.98 -36.85 27.47
C SER A 8 -2.63 -36.46 26.13
N PRO A 9 -1.88 -35.91 25.16
CA PRO A 9 -2.48 -35.32 23.97
C PRO A 9 -2.83 -36.38 22.91
N THR A 10 -2.92 -37.66 23.28
CA THR A 10 -3.11 -38.78 22.35
C THR A 10 -4.58 -39.06 22.00
N LEU A 11 -5.53 -38.45 22.72
CA LEU A 11 -6.97 -38.80 22.62
C LEU A 11 -7.80 -37.97 21.64
N CYS A 12 -7.26 -36.90 21.06
CA CYS A 12 -8.00 -36.07 20.10
C CYS A 12 -7.76 -36.52 18.66
N CYS A 13 -8.81 -36.58 17.83
CA CYS A 13 -8.74 -36.91 16.39
C CYS A 13 -7.76 -36.00 15.60
N TYR A 14 -7.40 -34.83 16.12
CA TYR A 14 -6.42 -33.91 15.52
C TYR A 14 -4.99 -34.02 16.09
N ALA A 15 -4.76 -34.86 17.11
CA ALA A 15 -3.48 -34.94 17.83
C ALA A 15 -2.29 -35.21 16.91
N VAL A 16 -2.46 -36.15 15.97
CA VAL A 16 -1.42 -36.51 15.00
C VAL A 16 -1.09 -35.33 14.08
N GLN A 17 -2.11 -34.63 13.59
CA GLN A 17 -1.93 -33.49 12.68
C GLN A 17 -1.33 -32.28 13.40
N TYR A 18 -1.75 -32.05 14.65
CA TYR A 18 -1.19 -31.02 15.51
C TYR A 18 0.30 -31.26 15.79
N ARG A 19 0.68 -32.49 16.18
CA ARG A 19 2.10 -32.85 16.40
C ARG A 19 2.94 -32.66 15.14
N ARG A 20 2.43 -33.08 13.97
CA ARG A 20 3.11 -32.86 12.67
C ARG A 20 3.34 -31.37 12.38
N ALA A 21 2.33 -30.53 12.63
CA ALA A 21 2.45 -29.09 12.45
C ALA A 21 3.44 -28.46 13.44
N LEU A 22 3.45 -28.93 14.70
CA LEU A 22 4.32 -28.44 15.75
C LEU A 22 5.80 -28.77 15.46
N VAL A 23 6.09 -29.98 15.00
CA VAL A 23 7.42 -30.38 14.54
C VAL A 23 7.87 -29.53 13.33
N ARG A 24 7.00 -29.32 12.33
CA ARG A 24 7.29 -28.43 11.18
C ARG A 24 7.64 -27.02 11.64
N GLN A 25 6.85 -26.47 12.55
CA GLN A 25 7.03 -25.13 13.10
C GLN A 25 8.34 -24.96 13.90
N GLN A 26 8.89 -26.05 14.44
CA GLN A 26 10.16 -26.05 15.16
C GLN A 26 11.39 -26.10 14.24
N SER A 27 11.22 -26.33 12.93
CA SER A 27 12.34 -26.32 11.98
C SER A 27 12.99 -24.93 11.88
N ARG A 28 14.30 -24.90 11.57
CA ARG A 28 15.06 -23.65 11.37
C ARG A 28 14.44 -22.71 10.32
N PRO A 29 14.04 -23.16 9.10
CA PRO A 29 13.43 -22.27 8.11
C PRO A 29 12.10 -21.70 8.61
N GLU A 30 11.23 -22.51 9.22
CA GLU A 30 9.94 -22.02 9.75
C GLU A 30 10.11 -21.06 10.92
N ARG A 31 11.10 -21.26 11.80
CA ARG A 31 11.43 -20.29 12.86
C ARG A 31 11.89 -18.95 12.27
N ARG A 32 12.63 -18.96 11.16
CA ARG A 32 13.00 -17.72 10.45
C ARG A 32 11.76 -17.05 9.85
N MET A 33 10.92 -17.81 9.14
CA MET A 33 9.69 -17.30 8.53
C MET A 33 8.69 -16.77 9.55
N ARG A 34 8.54 -17.44 10.70
CA ARG A 34 7.72 -16.95 11.82
C ARG A 34 8.20 -15.59 12.29
N ARG A 35 9.50 -15.43 12.54
CA ARG A 35 10.07 -14.15 12.99
C ARG A 35 9.85 -13.03 11.97
N LEU A 36 9.98 -13.32 10.69
CA LEU A 36 9.71 -12.34 9.62
C LEU A 36 8.23 -11.92 9.62
N ARG A 37 7.31 -12.88 9.66
CA ARG A 37 5.87 -12.61 9.74
C ARG A 37 5.52 -11.79 10.98
N GLN A 38 6.05 -12.19 12.14
CA GLN A 38 5.88 -11.46 13.41
C GLN A 38 6.36 -10.01 13.29
N ARG A 39 7.58 -9.77 12.80
CA ARG A 39 8.10 -8.40 12.59
C ARG A 39 7.17 -7.51 11.78
N THR A 40 6.41 -8.06 10.84
CA THR A 40 5.47 -7.28 10.02
C THR A 40 4.10 -7.11 10.68
N ILE A 41 3.59 -8.12 11.39
CA ILE A 41 2.24 -8.07 11.99
C ILE A 41 2.20 -7.41 13.36
N GLU A 42 3.24 -7.57 14.19
CA GLU A 42 3.33 -6.98 15.54
C GLU A 42 3.09 -5.45 15.55
N PRO A 43 3.69 -4.62 14.66
CA PRO A 43 3.44 -3.19 14.67
C PRO A 43 1.98 -2.82 14.30
N VAL A 44 1.34 -3.62 13.45
CA VAL A 44 -0.08 -3.43 13.08
C VAL A 44 -0.98 -3.77 14.25
N PHE A 45 -0.75 -4.92 14.90
CA PHE A 45 -1.49 -5.33 16.09
C PHE A 45 -1.34 -4.33 17.24
N GLY A 46 -0.12 -3.84 17.50
CA GLY A 46 0.11 -2.82 18.52
C GLY A 46 -0.66 -1.52 18.25
N SER A 47 -0.68 -1.07 16.99
CA SER A 47 -1.44 0.11 16.57
C SER A 47 -2.94 -0.07 16.79
N LEU A 48 -3.47 -1.24 16.40
CA LEU A 48 -4.88 -1.58 16.57
C LEU A 48 -5.29 -1.65 18.06
N LEU A 49 -4.46 -2.24 18.91
CA LEU A 49 -4.73 -2.35 20.35
C LEU A 49 -4.69 -0.98 21.05
N GLN A 50 -3.66 -0.18 20.79
CA GLN A 50 -3.42 1.08 21.52
C GLN A 50 -4.23 2.26 20.97
N HIS A 51 -4.31 2.40 19.64
CA HIS A 51 -4.88 3.60 19.00
C HIS A 51 -6.28 3.40 18.43
N HIS A 52 -6.66 2.16 18.12
CA HIS A 52 -7.99 1.84 17.61
C HIS A 52 -8.89 1.20 18.67
N GLY A 53 -8.49 1.24 19.95
CA GLY A 53 -9.33 0.85 21.08
C GLY A 53 -9.60 -0.66 21.19
N LEU A 54 -8.82 -1.51 20.53
CA LEU A 54 -9.03 -2.97 20.58
C LEU A 54 -8.50 -3.64 21.86
N ARG A 55 -7.95 -2.87 22.82
CA ARG A 55 -7.59 -3.38 24.16
C ARG A 55 -8.82 -3.88 24.93
N CYS A 56 -9.91 -3.12 24.88
CA CYS A 56 -11.17 -3.45 25.55
C CYS A 56 -12.32 -3.09 24.60
N VAL A 57 -12.98 -4.12 24.05
CA VAL A 57 -14.13 -3.93 23.17
C VAL A 57 -15.40 -4.03 24.01
N ASN A 58 -16.10 -2.91 24.19
CA ASN A 58 -17.28 -2.81 25.07
C ASN A 58 -18.58 -3.39 24.45
N THR A 59 -18.48 -4.33 23.50
CA THR A 59 -19.65 -4.93 22.84
C THR A 59 -20.09 -6.21 23.55
N ARG A 60 -21.40 -6.42 23.71
CA ARG A 60 -21.93 -7.68 24.23
C ARG A 60 -21.88 -8.76 23.14
N GLY A 61 -21.25 -9.89 23.46
CA GLY A 61 -21.18 -11.07 22.59
C GLY A 61 -20.00 -11.08 21.61
N GLN A 62 -19.50 -12.29 21.33
CA GLN A 62 -18.33 -12.54 20.48
C GLN A 62 -18.54 -12.09 19.02
N SER A 63 -19.75 -12.27 18.49
CA SER A 63 -20.07 -11.90 17.11
C SER A 63 -20.00 -10.38 16.88
N SER A 64 -20.42 -9.58 17.87
CA SER A 64 -20.32 -8.13 17.80
C SER A 64 -18.88 -7.65 17.93
N ALA A 65 -18.11 -8.25 18.84
CA ALA A 65 -16.69 -7.93 19.02
C ALA A 65 -15.86 -8.25 17.76
N HIS A 66 -16.19 -9.35 17.08
CA HIS A 66 -15.56 -9.73 15.82
C HIS A 66 -15.81 -8.69 14.72
N LYS A 67 -17.04 -8.16 14.60
CA LYS A 67 -17.37 -7.10 13.63
C LYS A 67 -16.60 -5.82 13.90
N THR A 68 -16.51 -5.38 15.16
CA THR A 68 -15.74 -4.18 15.51
C THR A 68 -14.25 -4.36 15.23
N MET A 69 -13.71 -5.56 15.48
CA MET A 69 -12.31 -5.88 15.16
C MET A 69 -12.06 -5.83 13.64
N LEU A 70 -12.96 -6.38 12.82
CA LEU A 70 -12.85 -6.31 11.36
C LEU A 70 -12.94 -4.88 10.84
N LEU A 71 -13.88 -4.10 11.37
CA LEU A 71 -14.09 -2.71 10.98
C LEU A 71 -12.85 -1.85 11.27
N THR A 72 -12.25 -1.99 12.45
CA THR A 72 -11.01 -1.26 12.80
C THR A 72 -9.83 -1.70 11.93
N ALA A 73 -9.70 -2.99 11.61
CA ALA A 73 -8.67 -3.49 10.71
C ALA A 73 -8.81 -2.92 9.29
N ILE A 74 -10.03 -2.88 8.75
CA ILE A 74 -10.31 -2.28 7.44
C ILE A 74 -9.97 -0.78 7.46
N ALA A 75 -10.42 -0.05 8.49
CA ALA A 75 -10.13 1.38 8.63
C ALA A 75 -8.62 1.67 8.72
N PHE A 76 -7.86 0.83 9.45
CA PHE A 76 -6.40 0.94 9.51
C PHE A 76 -5.75 0.73 8.14
N ASN A 77 -6.19 -0.28 7.40
CA ASN A 77 -5.69 -0.55 6.05
C ASN A 77 -6.00 0.61 5.09
N LEU A 78 -7.22 1.15 5.12
CA LEU A 78 -7.61 2.32 4.32
C LEU A 78 -6.76 3.54 4.66
N LYS A 79 -6.54 3.83 5.94
CA LYS A 79 -5.65 4.92 6.39
C LYS A 79 -4.23 4.76 5.86
N LYS A 80 -3.72 3.52 5.77
CA LYS A 80 -2.39 3.24 5.22
C LYS A 80 -2.33 3.48 3.71
N LEU A 81 -3.35 3.06 2.96
CA LEU A 81 -3.46 3.32 1.52
C LEU A 81 -3.49 4.82 1.20
N LEU A 82 -4.26 5.60 1.96
CA LEU A 82 -4.36 7.06 1.78
C LEU A 82 -3.06 7.80 2.12
N LYS A 83 -2.26 7.30 3.06
CA LYS A 83 -0.92 7.85 3.34
C LYS A 83 0.06 7.55 2.22
N HIS A 84 -0.02 6.34 1.66
CA HIS A 84 0.84 5.92 0.57
C HIS A 84 0.57 6.70 -0.72
N SER A 85 -0.69 6.88 -1.11
CA SER A 85 -1.06 7.65 -2.32
C SER A 85 -0.58 9.11 -2.25
N LYS A 86 -0.69 9.76 -1.09
CA LYS A 86 -0.16 11.12 -0.86
C LYS A 86 1.37 11.20 -0.97
N GLN A 87 2.10 10.16 -0.57
CA GLN A 87 3.56 10.09 -0.71
C GLN A 87 3.99 9.90 -2.17
N THR A 88 3.28 9.05 -2.91
CA THR A 88 3.51 8.89 -4.35
C THR A 88 3.25 10.19 -5.09
N LEU A 89 2.16 10.90 -4.80
CA LEU A 89 1.89 12.21 -5.38
C LEU A 89 2.93 13.26 -4.97
N ARG A 90 3.39 13.27 -3.71
CA ARG A 90 4.46 14.18 -3.25
C ARG A 90 5.80 13.92 -3.92
N LEU A 91 6.18 12.66 -4.15
CA LEU A 91 7.42 12.31 -4.86
C LEU A 91 7.36 12.72 -6.34
N VAL A 92 6.18 12.66 -6.95
CA VAL A 92 5.96 13.07 -8.34
C VAL A 92 5.87 14.59 -8.49
N ILE A 93 5.31 15.30 -7.51
CA ILE A 93 5.08 16.76 -7.56
C ILE A 93 6.22 17.56 -6.93
N ALA A 94 7.07 16.97 -6.07
CA ALA A 94 8.19 17.69 -5.48
C ALA A 94 9.22 18.06 -6.55
N PRO A 95 9.47 19.35 -6.83
CA PRO A 95 10.64 19.73 -7.62
C PRO A 95 11.90 19.27 -6.88
N PRO A 96 12.99 18.96 -7.62
CA PRO A 96 14.26 18.58 -7.00
C PRO A 96 14.64 19.65 -5.98
N ARG A 97 14.94 19.23 -4.74
CA ARG A 97 15.29 20.17 -3.67
C ARG A 97 16.48 21.01 -4.16
N PRO A 98 16.36 22.35 -4.23
CA PRO A 98 17.50 23.17 -4.62
C PRO A 98 18.60 23.01 -3.56
N PRO A 99 19.87 22.85 -3.96
CA PRO A 99 20.98 22.76 -3.03
C PRO A 99 21.02 24.04 -2.17
N LEU A 100 21.00 23.86 -0.85
CA LEU A 100 21.16 24.95 0.10
C LEU A 100 22.62 25.43 0.05
N GLY A 101 22.82 26.72 -0.19
CA GLY A 101 24.08 27.40 0.06
C GLY A 101 24.88 27.73 -1.20
N GLY A 102 24.94 29.03 -1.50
CA GLY A 102 25.60 29.58 -2.66
C GLY A 102 27.12 29.42 -2.63
N GLN A 103 27.68 29.18 -3.82
CA GLN A 103 28.98 29.68 -4.32
C GLN A 103 29.38 29.13 -5.71
N PHE A 104 28.50 28.45 -6.45
CA PHE A 104 28.87 27.85 -7.75
C PHE A 104 28.01 28.33 -8.93
N LEU A 105 28.00 29.65 -9.19
CA LEU A 105 26.94 30.29 -9.99
C LEU A 105 27.34 31.02 -11.28
N SER A 106 28.52 30.78 -11.86
CA SER A 106 28.79 31.23 -13.23
C SER A 106 28.56 30.10 -14.25
N CYS A 107 29.29 28.99 -14.11
CA CYS A 107 29.29 27.91 -15.11
C CYS A 107 27.93 27.18 -15.24
N TRP A 108 27.28 26.86 -14.12
CA TRP A 108 25.99 26.14 -14.13
C TRP A 108 24.82 26.99 -14.62
N ARG A 109 24.89 28.32 -14.46
CA ARG A 109 23.85 29.25 -14.91
C ARG A 109 23.75 29.31 -16.43
N GLN A 110 24.88 29.10 -17.11
CA GLN A 110 24.96 29.04 -18.58
C GLN A 110 24.49 27.69 -19.12
N LEU A 111 24.80 26.59 -18.42
CA LEU A 111 24.38 25.25 -18.83
C LEU A 111 22.87 25.02 -18.66
N TYR A 112 22.26 25.47 -17.56
CA TYR A 112 20.81 25.33 -17.34
C TYR A 112 19.96 26.14 -18.34
N ARG A 113 20.43 27.33 -18.77
CA ARG A 113 19.77 28.13 -19.82
C ARG A 113 19.83 27.48 -21.20
N ARG A 114 20.84 26.66 -21.46
CA ARG A 114 20.98 25.89 -22.71
C ARG A 114 20.11 24.65 -22.74
N GLN A 115 19.90 24.01 -21.59
CA GLN A 115 19.23 22.71 -21.52
C GLN A 115 17.70 22.81 -21.47
N TYR A 116 17.12 23.92 -20.99
CA TYR A 116 15.67 24.17 -21.00
C TYR A 116 15.39 25.62 -21.42
N PRO A 117 15.36 25.94 -22.72
CA PRO A 117 14.93 27.27 -23.16
C PRO A 117 13.48 27.49 -22.72
N PRO A 118 13.13 28.67 -22.19
CA PRO A 118 11.74 28.97 -21.84
C PRO A 118 10.87 28.83 -23.09
N VAL A 119 9.83 28.01 -22.99
CA VAL A 119 8.81 27.90 -24.04
C VAL A 119 8.20 29.29 -24.26
N ALA A 120 8.55 29.91 -25.38
CA ALA A 120 7.94 31.16 -25.79
C ALA A 120 6.43 30.92 -25.88
N SER A 121 5.67 31.56 -24.98
CA SER A 121 4.23 31.69 -25.08
C SER A 121 3.94 32.48 -26.35
N ARG A 122 3.77 31.75 -27.45
CA ARG A 122 3.36 32.33 -28.72
C ARG A 122 1.98 32.92 -28.50
N CYS A 123 1.92 34.24 -28.37
CA CYS A 123 0.70 35.02 -28.42
C CYS A 123 -0.09 34.61 -29.66
N LEU A 124 -1.16 33.85 -29.49
CA LEU A 124 -2.24 33.74 -30.45
C LEU A 124 -3.47 34.43 -29.86
N GLY A 125 -3.36 35.76 -29.76
CA GLY A 125 -4.54 36.60 -29.85
C GLY A 125 -5.10 36.50 -31.26
N ARG A 126 -6.05 35.57 -31.47
CA ARG A 126 -7.02 35.66 -32.58
C ARG A 126 -8.27 34.90 -32.17
N GLN A 127 -9.24 35.63 -31.60
CA GLN A 127 -10.60 35.12 -31.46
C GLN A 127 -11.10 34.69 -32.85
N ARG A 128 -11.14 33.39 -33.11
CA ARG A 128 -11.97 32.83 -34.17
C ARG A 128 -13.28 32.40 -33.53
N ARG A 129 -14.34 33.08 -33.96
CA ARG A 129 -15.75 32.77 -33.72
C ARG A 129 -15.97 31.26 -33.69
N GLN A 130 -16.65 30.76 -32.67
CA GLN A 130 -17.14 29.38 -32.64
C GLN A 130 -18.14 29.19 -33.78
N PRO A 131 -17.97 28.22 -34.69
CA PRO A 131 -19.09 27.66 -35.41
C PRO A 131 -19.82 26.70 -34.48
N ARG A 132 -21.12 26.93 -34.29
CA ARG A 132 -22.04 25.90 -33.79
C ARG A 132 -21.88 24.66 -34.67
N LEU A 133 -21.42 23.54 -34.08
CA LEU A 133 -21.50 22.23 -34.71
C LEU A 133 -22.43 21.36 -33.88
N SER A 134 -23.57 21.12 -34.50
CA SER A 134 -24.64 20.18 -34.18
C SER A 134 -24.11 18.80 -33.81
N LEU A 135 -24.73 18.21 -32.78
CA LEU A 135 -24.60 16.80 -32.43
C LEU A 135 -25.10 15.91 -33.58
N ALA A 136 -24.27 14.96 -33.99
CA ALA A 136 -24.71 13.73 -34.67
C ALA A 136 -24.13 12.53 -33.90
N PRO A 137 -24.93 11.51 -33.56
CA PRO A 137 -24.48 10.36 -32.78
C PRO A 137 -23.99 9.23 -33.69
N GLY A 138 -23.06 8.42 -33.18
CA GLY A 138 -22.83 7.06 -33.65
C GLY A 138 -21.48 6.79 -34.30
N ALA A 139 -20.51 6.36 -33.50
CA ALA A 139 -19.48 5.40 -33.92
C ALA A 139 -18.81 4.83 -32.65
N ALA A 140 -19.14 3.59 -32.31
CA ALA A 140 -18.43 2.83 -31.28
C ALA A 140 -17.11 2.30 -31.84
N PRO A 141 -15.95 2.48 -31.19
CA PRO A 141 -14.73 1.79 -31.58
C PRO A 141 -14.72 0.37 -31.01
N THR A 142 -14.78 -0.62 -31.90
CA THR A 142 -14.60 -2.05 -31.62
C THR A 142 -13.21 -2.32 -31.03
N ALA A 143 -13.16 -2.85 -29.80
CA ALA A 143 -11.94 -3.31 -29.17
C ALA A 143 -11.43 -4.59 -29.87
N ARG A 144 -10.20 -4.56 -30.39
CA ARG A 144 -9.48 -5.76 -30.84
C ARG A 144 -8.81 -6.43 -29.62
N PRO A 145 -8.85 -7.77 -29.49
CA PRO A 145 -8.27 -8.45 -28.35
C PRO A 145 -6.74 -8.52 -28.42
N CYS A 146 -6.10 -8.28 -27.27
CA CYS A 146 -4.67 -8.41 -27.07
C CYS A 146 -4.24 -9.89 -27.19
N ARG A 147 -3.29 -10.18 -28.08
CA ARG A 147 -2.70 -11.51 -28.25
C ARG A 147 -1.59 -11.69 -27.20
N CYS A 148 -1.86 -12.45 -26.14
CA CYS A 148 -0.83 -12.91 -25.21
C CYS A 148 0.02 -13.97 -25.91
N ARG A 149 1.33 -13.72 -26.06
CA ARG A 149 2.30 -14.71 -26.53
C ARG A 149 2.86 -15.43 -25.31
N ALA A 150 2.58 -16.73 -25.20
CA ALA A 150 3.15 -17.62 -24.21
C ALA A 150 4.49 -18.19 -24.72
N GLY A 151 5.45 -18.33 -23.81
CA GLY A 151 6.48 -19.37 -23.83
C GLY A 151 7.74 -19.16 -24.69
N ALA A 152 8.89 -19.13 -24.02
CA ALA A 152 9.87 -20.23 -24.08
C ALA A 152 10.58 -20.31 -22.73
#